data_AF-A0A350R3E2-F1
#
_entry.id   AF-A0A350R3E2-F1
#
_cell.length_a   1.000
_cell.length_b   1.000
_cell.length_c   1.000
_cell.angle_alpha   90.00
_cell.angle_beta   90.00
_cell.angle_gamma   90.00
#
_symmetry.space_group_name_H-M   'P 1'
#
loop_
_entity.id
_entity.type
_entity.pdbx_description
1 polymer ?
#
loop_
_entity_poly.entity_id
_entity_poly.type
_entity_poly.pdbx_seq_one_letter_code
_entity_poly.pdbx_strand_id
1 'polypeptide(L)'
;MYGLIMIKDYLDEILDGKKAFDARCYSTNKRGTIALVDSKKSSIVGLVDLIGVHPISVDEYCKWHATGKRAGMVFQVEDDDSVFYAYDFINPRRLARPIKITKTGRVWTAIDDSVKKEFIFQQRLF
;
A
#
# COMPACT_ATOMS: atom_id res chain seq x y z
N MET A 1 -4.62 -8.89 10.94
CA MET A 1 -4.14 -7.67 10.25
C MET A 1 -3.35 -8.12 9.03
N TYR A 2 -3.48 -7.42 7.91
CA TYR A 2 -2.75 -7.71 6.69
C TYR A 2 -1.78 -6.59 6.38
N GLY A 3 -0.65 -6.94 5.76
CA GLY A 3 0.30 -6.02 5.17
C GLY A 3 0.15 -6.01 3.65
N LEU A 4 0.03 -4.82 3.07
CA LEU A 4 0.06 -4.58 1.64
C LEU A 4 1.51 -4.36 1.21
N ILE A 5 1.97 -5.18 0.28
CA ILE A 5 3.32 -5.12 -0.28
C ILE A 5 3.32 -4.17 -1.47
N MET A 6 4.20 -3.18 -1.41
CA MET A 6 4.37 -2.18 -2.45
C MET A 6 5.81 -1.68 -2.49
N ILE A 7 6.15 -1.01 -3.59
CA ILE A 7 7.47 -0.39 -3.73
C ILE A 7 7.60 0.83 -2.82
N LYS A 8 8.83 1.11 -2.41
CA LYS A 8 9.13 2.18 -1.46
C LYS A 8 8.64 3.57 -1.91
N ASP A 9 8.75 3.88 -3.21
CA ASP A 9 8.35 5.19 -3.72
C ASP A 9 6.85 5.45 -3.48
N TYR A 10 5.98 4.45 -3.75
CA TYR A 10 4.55 4.58 -3.50
C TYR A 10 4.21 4.61 -2.01
N LEU A 11 4.92 3.81 -1.21
CA LEU A 11 4.79 3.80 0.24
C LEU A 11 5.03 5.18 0.85
N ASP A 12 6.12 5.81 0.44
CA ASP A 12 6.51 7.11 0.99
C ASP A 12 5.50 8.19 0.57
N GLU A 13 4.98 8.16 -0.66
CA GLU A 13 3.95 9.11 -1.10
C GLU A 13 2.61 8.96 -0.38
N ILE A 14 2.19 7.72 -0.10
CA ILE A 14 0.98 7.46 0.68
C ILE A 14 1.18 7.93 2.12
N LEU A 15 2.34 7.61 2.70
CA LEU A 15 2.66 8.00 4.08
C LEU A 15 2.86 9.51 4.26
N ASP A 16 3.31 10.21 3.22
CA ASP A 16 3.44 11.67 3.18
C ASP A 16 2.10 12.36 2.85
N GLY A 17 1.03 11.60 2.61
CA GLY A 17 -0.30 12.14 2.27
C GLY A 17 -0.42 12.70 0.85
N LYS A 18 0.57 12.46 -0.02
CA LYS A 18 0.54 12.86 -1.43
C LYS A 18 -0.41 11.99 -2.26
N LYS A 19 -0.57 10.72 -1.85
CA LYS A 19 -1.48 9.77 -2.48
C LYS A 19 -2.46 9.22 -1.45
N ALA A 20 -3.75 9.32 -1.76
CA ALA A 20 -4.83 8.83 -0.90
C ALA A 20 -5.27 7.40 -1.23
N PHE A 21 -4.77 6.80 -2.32
CA PHE A 21 -5.16 5.47 -2.74
C PHE A 21 -4.00 4.70 -3.38
N ASP A 22 -4.11 3.37 -3.47
CA ASP A 22 -3.22 2.48 -4.23
C ASP A 22 -3.95 1.85 -5.41
N ALA A 23 -3.41 2.04 -6.61
CA ALA A 23 -4.01 1.56 -7.85
C ALA A 23 -3.58 0.11 -8.14
N ARG A 24 -4.54 -0.78 -8.38
CA ARG A 24 -4.32 -2.23 -8.60
C ARG A 24 -5.21 -2.78 -9.72
N CYS A 25 -4.79 -3.89 -10.32
CA CYS A 25 -5.54 -4.61 -11.35
C CYS A 25 -6.57 -5.63 -10.81
N TYR A 26 -6.77 -5.71 -9.49
CA TYR A 26 -7.74 -6.60 -8.87
C TYR A 26 -8.38 -5.93 -7.65
N SER A 27 -9.63 -6.28 -7.37
CA SER A 27 -10.36 -5.77 -6.21
C SER A 27 -9.98 -6.51 -4.93
N THR A 28 -10.35 -5.96 -3.77
CA THR A 28 -10.20 -6.64 -2.49
C THR A 28 -11.35 -6.36 -1.53
N ASN A 29 -11.71 -7.38 -0.74
CA ASN A 29 -12.73 -7.28 0.32
C ASN A 29 -12.11 -6.93 1.69
N LYS A 30 -10.80 -6.70 1.76
CA LYS A 30 -10.12 -6.32 3.02
C LYS A 30 -10.51 -4.90 3.41
N ARG A 31 -10.73 -4.66 4.70
CA ARG A 31 -11.07 -3.36 5.28
C ARG A 31 -10.40 -3.18 6.64
N GLY A 32 -10.28 -1.92 7.08
CA GLY A 32 -9.69 -1.53 8.35
C GLY A 32 -8.18 -1.27 8.26
N THR A 33 -7.51 -1.23 9.42
CA THR A 33 -6.07 -0.94 9.46
C THR A 33 -5.25 -2.03 8.78
N ILE A 34 -4.43 -1.61 7.83
CA ILE A 34 -3.46 -2.44 7.11
C ILE A 34 -2.05 -1.89 7.30
N ALA A 35 -1.08 -2.79 7.28
CA ALA A 35 0.33 -2.45 7.29
C ALA A 35 0.84 -2.16 5.88
N LEU A 36 1.74 -1.21 5.77
CA LEU A 36 2.41 -0.82 4.54
C LEU A 36 3.82 -1.45 4.53
N VAL A 37 4.05 -2.40 3.62
CA VAL A 37 5.24 -3.27 3.58
C VAL A 37 6.13 -2.94 2.39
N ASP A 38 7.39 -2.65 2.66
CA ASP A 38 8.43 -2.45 1.65
C ASP A 38 8.77 -3.78 0.95
N SER A 39 8.51 -3.83 -0.36
CA SER A 39 8.76 -5.00 -1.22
C SER A 39 10.22 -5.41 -1.30
N LYS A 40 11.19 -4.50 -1.14
CA LYS A 40 12.62 -4.78 -1.19
C LYS A 40 13.20 -5.13 0.18
N LYS A 41 12.82 -4.39 1.23
CA LYS A 41 13.37 -4.57 2.58
C LYS A 41 12.65 -5.59 3.45
N SER A 42 11.46 -6.02 3.03
CA SER A 42 10.60 -6.91 3.85
C SER A 42 10.36 -6.32 5.24
N SER A 43 10.06 -5.03 5.27
CA SER A 43 9.81 -4.29 6.50
C SER A 43 8.54 -3.48 6.40
N ILE A 44 7.79 -3.44 7.48
CA ILE A 44 6.64 -2.56 7.65
C ILE A 44 7.18 -1.18 7.97
N VAL A 45 6.77 -0.19 7.18
CA VAL A 45 7.22 1.20 7.29
C VAL A 45 6.13 2.12 7.81
N GLY A 46 4.87 1.67 7.78
CA GLY A 46 3.73 2.47 8.17
C GLY A 46 2.44 1.66 8.22
N LEU A 47 1.36 2.36 8.56
CA LEU A 47 0.01 1.85 8.66
C LEU A 47 -0.93 2.82 7.94
N VAL A 48 -1.98 2.29 7.32
CA VAL A 48 -3.09 3.08 6.75
C VAL A 48 -4.40 2.35 7.05
N ASP A 49 -5.51 3.07 7.01
CA ASP A 49 -6.84 2.46 7.12
C ASP A 49 -7.46 2.34 5.73
N LEU A 50 -7.71 1.11 5.28
CA LEU A 50 -8.38 0.82 4.02
C LEU A 50 -9.89 0.87 4.21
N ILE A 51 -10.53 1.92 3.68
CA ILE A 51 -11.96 2.19 3.85
C ILE A 51 -12.81 1.65 2.70
N GLY A 52 -12.26 1.62 1.49
CA GLY A 52 -13.04 1.42 0.27
C GLY A 52 -12.20 0.90 -0.87
N VAL A 53 -12.90 0.35 -1.86
CA VAL A 53 -12.32 0.02 -3.14
C VAL A 53 -13.31 0.47 -4.20
N HIS A 54 -12.86 1.33 -5.11
CA HIS A 54 -13.67 1.79 -6.24
C HIS A 54 -12.95 1.50 -7.56
N PRO A 55 -13.68 1.25 -8.66
CA PRO A 55 -13.07 1.07 -9.96
C PRO A 55 -12.50 2.39 -10.48
N ILE A 56 -11.37 2.34 -11.16
CA ILE A 56 -10.71 3.48 -11.81
C ILE A 56 -10.45 3.16 -13.29
N SER A 57 -10.34 4.21 -14.09
CA SER A 57 -10.00 4.08 -15.51
C SER A 57 -8.54 3.66 -15.74
N VAL A 58 -8.26 3.15 -16.94
CA VAL A 58 -6.89 2.83 -17.39
C VAL A 58 -5.99 4.07 -17.33
N ASP A 59 -6.50 5.23 -17.76
CA ASP A 59 -5.76 6.49 -17.74
C ASP A 59 -5.40 6.93 -16.31
N GLU A 60 -6.33 6.83 -15.37
CA GLU A 60 -6.06 7.10 -13.95
C GLU A 60 -5.04 6.12 -13.36
N TYR A 61 -5.16 4.83 -13.69
CA TYR A 61 -4.21 3.81 -13.25
C TYR A 61 -2.79 4.12 -13.75
N CYS A 62 -2.65 4.49 -15.02
CA CYS A 62 -1.38 4.87 -15.65
C CYS A 62 -0.80 6.14 -15.02
N LYS A 63 -1.61 7.19 -14.86
CA LYS A 63 -1.21 8.46 -14.22
C LYS A 63 -0.76 8.25 -12.77
N TRP A 64 -1.46 7.40 -12.02
CA TRP A 64 -1.10 7.08 -10.65
C TRP A 64 0.25 6.38 -10.55
N HIS A 65 0.58 5.50 -11.50
CA HIS A 65 1.87 4.80 -11.55
C HIS A 65 3.00 5.63 -12.15
N ALA A 66 2.69 6.74 -12.82
CA ALA A 66 3.66 7.65 -13.43
C ALA A 66 4.37 8.53 -12.38
N THR A 67 4.98 7.90 -11.37
CA THR A 67 5.60 8.62 -10.24
C THR A 67 7.00 8.11 -9.91
N GLY A 68 7.82 8.96 -9.30
CA GLY A 68 9.21 8.66 -8.98
C GLY A 68 10.00 8.31 -10.23
N LYS A 69 10.66 7.13 -10.21
CA LYS A 69 11.43 6.62 -11.36
C LYS A 69 10.60 6.26 -12.59
N ARG A 70 9.26 6.28 -12.47
CA ARG A 70 8.33 5.98 -13.55
C ARG A 70 7.61 7.22 -14.07
N ALA A 71 7.98 8.41 -13.61
CA ALA A 71 7.51 9.66 -14.19
C ALA A 71 7.86 9.69 -15.69
N GLY A 72 6.84 9.79 -16.55
CA GLY A 72 6.99 9.77 -18.01
C GLY A 72 7.01 8.39 -18.67
N MET A 73 6.84 7.30 -17.92
CA MET A 73 6.61 5.98 -18.52
C MET A 73 5.14 5.84 -18.92
N VAL A 74 4.90 5.53 -20.19
CA VAL A 74 3.57 5.13 -20.68
C VAL A 74 3.39 3.65 -20.38
N PHE A 75 2.47 3.33 -19.47
CA PHE A 75 2.06 1.95 -19.28
C PHE A 75 1.11 1.59 -20.42
N GLN A 76 1.55 0.73 -21.33
CA GLN A 76 0.65 0.12 -22.29
C GLN A 76 -0.09 -1.01 -21.59
N VAL A 77 -1.41 -0.86 -21.45
CA VAL A 77 -2.29 -1.94 -21.02
C VAL A 77 -2.76 -2.63 -22.29
N GLU A 78 -2.51 -3.93 -22.41
CA GLU A 78 -2.79 -4.70 -23.64
C GLU A 78 -4.30 -4.89 -23.91
N ASP A 79 -5.14 -4.78 -22.88
CA ASP A 79 -6.60 -4.96 -22.97
C ASP A 79 -7.35 -3.74 -22.41
N ASP A 80 -8.13 -3.10 -23.28
CA ASP A 80 -8.95 -1.91 -22.98
C ASP A 80 -10.13 -2.21 -22.01
N ASP A 81 -10.49 -3.49 -21.86
CA ASP A 81 -11.54 -3.98 -20.94
C ASP A 81 -11.04 -4.28 -19.51
N SER A 82 -9.76 -4.02 -19.22
CA SER A 82 -9.19 -4.28 -17.89
C SER A 82 -9.75 -3.32 -16.84
N VAL A 83 -10.52 -3.85 -15.88
CA VAL A 83 -11.02 -3.06 -14.75
C VAL A 83 -9.92 -2.89 -13.69
N PHE A 84 -9.50 -1.66 -13.48
CA PHE A 84 -8.59 -1.28 -12.41
C PHE A 84 -9.35 -0.81 -11.17
N TYR A 85 -8.69 -0.88 -10.01
CA TYR A 85 -9.29 -0.55 -8.73
C TYR A 85 -8.34 0.34 -7.93
N ALA A 86 -8.89 1.39 -7.32
CA ALA A 86 -8.22 2.18 -6.31
C ALA A 86 -8.58 1.67 -4.92
N TYR A 87 -7.57 1.42 -4.09
CA TYR A 87 -7.73 1.06 -2.69
C TYR A 87 -7.64 2.34 -1.87
N ASP A 88 -8.77 2.82 -1.37
CA ASP A 88 -8.86 4.10 -0.69
C ASP A 88 -8.31 4.01 0.74
N PHE A 89 -7.36 4.88 1.04
CA PHE A 89 -6.67 4.94 2.32
C PHE A 89 -6.97 6.25 3.05
N ILE A 90 -7.11 6.13 4.36
CA ILE A 90 -7.12 7.26 5.29
C ILE A 90 -6.12 7.02 6.41
N ASN A 91 -5.86 8.06 7.20
CA ASN A 91 -5.00 8.02 8.38
C ASN A 91 -3.61 7.39 8.13
N PRO A 92 -2.82 7.90 7.16
CA PRO A 92 -1.46 7.43 6.99
C PRO A 92 -0.63 7.70 8.24
N ARG A 93 0.01 6.64 8.74
CA ARG A 93 0.81 6.65 9.97
C ARG A 93 2.18 6.05 9.66
N ARG A 94 3.21 6.89 9.61
CA ARG A 94 4.59 6.43 9.44
C ARG A 94 5.12 5.90 10.77
N LEU A 95 5.77 4.74 10.74
CA LEU A 95 6.43 4.20 11.93
C LEU A 95 7.76 4.92 12.17
N ALA A 96 8.10 5.14 13.44
CA ALA A 96 9.38 5.74 13.82
C ALA A 96 10.56 4.86 13.37
N ARG A 97 10.39 3.54 13.42
CA ARG A 97 11.38 2.57 12.93
C ARG A 97 10.69 1.45 12.14
N PRO A 98 11.24 1.06 10.97
CA PRO A 98 10.69 -0.05 10.21
C PRO A 98 10.77 -1.36 10.98
N ILE A 99 9.70 -2.16 10.95
CA ILE A 99 9.64 -3.46 11.61
C ILE A 99 9.84 -4.56 10.57
N LYS A 100 10.86 -5.40 10.73
CA LYS A 100 11.14 -6.50 9.79
C LYS A 100 10.10 -7.60 9.93
N ILE A 101 9.67 -8.14 8.80
CA ILE A 101 8.73 -9.26 8.73
C ILE A 101 9.14 -10.29 7.69
N THR A 102 8.63 -11.50 7.86
CA THR A 102 8.64 -12.52 6.80
C THR A 102 7.40 -12.34 5.93
N LYS A 103 7.60 -12.17 4.62
CA LYS A 103 6.50 -12.06 3.66
C LYS A 103 5.96 -13.45 3.33
N THR A 104 4.65 -13.62 3.41
CA THR A 104 3.98 -14.89 3.07
C THR A 104 3.27 -14.87 1.71
N GLY A 105 3.17 -13.71 1.07
CA GLY A 105 2.52 -13.57 -0.25
C GLY A 105 3.15 -12.48 -1.13
N ARG A 106 2.66 -12.37 -2.37
CA ARG A 106 3.17 -11.40 -3.37
C ARG A 106 2.59 -9.99 -3.21
N VAL A 107 1.33 -9.91 -2.81
CA VAL A 107 0.56 -8.66 -2.69
C VAL A 107 0.20 -8.41 -1.24
N TRP A 108 -0.36 -9.43 -0.60
CA TRP A 108 -0.77 -9.39 0.79
C TRP A 108 0.13 -10.34 1.58
N THR A 109 0.51 -9.91 2.76
CA THR A 109 1.16 -10.76 3.76
C THR A 109 0.35 -10.71 5.04
N ALA A 110 0.13 -11.87 5.66
CA ALA A 110 -0.45 -11.90 7.01
C ALA A 110 0.58 -11.33 7.99
N ILE A 111 0.14 -10.49 8.92
CA ILE A 111 0.99 -9.97 9.98
C ILE A 111 0.77 -10.77 11.25
N ASP A 112 1.85 -11.38 11.72
CA ASP A 112 1.88 -12.18 12.94
C ASP A 112 1.50 -11.37 14.19
N ASP A 113 0.90 -12.04 15.18
CA ASP A 113 0.47 -11.40 16.42
C ASP A 113 1.63 -10.83 17.24
N SER A 114 2.82 -11.40 17.14
CA SER A 114 4.04 -10.87 17.76
C SER A 114 4.38 -9.47 17.23
N VAL A 115 4.31 -9.28 15.92
CA VAL A 115 4.52 -8.00 15.24
C VAL A 115 3.42 -7.00 15.59
N LYS A 116 2.18 -7.48 15.82
CA LYS A 116 1.08 -6.61 16.26
C LYS A 116 1.34 -5.91 17.59
N LYS A 117 1.99 -6.61 18.54
CA LYS A 117 2.35 -6.05 19.84
C LYS A 117 3.37 -4.92 19.73
N GLU A 118 4.28 -5.01 18.76
CA GLU A 118 5.29 -3.98 18.50
C GLU A 118 4.66 -2.68 17.95
N PHE A 119 3.56 -2.74 17.19
CA PHE A 119 2.82 -1.53 16.81
C PHE A 119 2.17 -0.82 18.00
N ILE A 120 1.54 -1.58 18.90
CA ILE A 120 0.91 -1.02 20.10
C ILE A 120 1.96 -0.31 20.95
N PHE A 121 3.16 -0.87 21.02
CA PHE A 121 4.28 -0.24 21.73
C PHE A 121 4.73 1.06 21.05
N GLN A 122 4.89 1.09 19.73
CA GLN A 122 5.29 2.31 19.01
C GLN A 122 4.22 3.41 19.01
N GLN A 123 2.93 3.07 19.02
CA GLN A 123 1.83 4.04 19.12
C GLN A 123 1.73 4.71 20.48
N ARG A 124 2.24 4.08 21.55
CA ARG A 124 2.25 4.66 22.91
C ARG A 124 3.42 5.62 23.17
N LEU A 125 4.36 5.71 22.24
CA LEU A 125 5.52 6.60 22.34
C LEU A 125 5.25 8.00 21.74
N PHE A 126 4.04 8.22 21.23
CA PHE A 126 3.50 9.49 20.74
C PHE A 126 2.17 9.77 21.43
#